data_AF-A0A7W0H584-F1
#
_entry.id   AF-A0A7W0H584-F1
#
_cell.length_a   1.000
_cell.length_b   1.000
_cell.length_c   1.000
_cell.angle_alpha   90.00
_cell.angle_beta   90.00
_cell.angle_gamma   90.00
#
_symmetry.space_group_name_H-M   'P 1'
#
loop_
_entity.id
_entity.type
_entity.pdbx_description
1 polymer ?
#
loop_
_entity_poly.entity_id
_entity_poly.type
_entity_poly.pdbx_seq_one_letter_code
_entity_poly.pdbx_strand_id
1 'polypeptide(L)'
;MRVGSVWVGDPERLAGLAPLYGTPCLVERAEDGKIVSFAGVLADGRLLATAVSRYVRTWYPEGGNVCFSETIEVPSSLSERVVALLEALGWQGIFELELIERPDGSHAAIDLNPRLYGSLALAIAAGANLPAVWCEWLLGRKPRPTTARPGVRYRWEDADLRHALRVARGGEQGKAAAILRPRRGTTHPYFVAGDPGPFVARAIELVPLLPKRSRAAQQGAARADVHDHRLPVRRRRAGEVAVIGAGPYGLAAAAHLRHAGVPVRVFGEVLEFWRHQMPEGMLLRSRKRSTHVADPDRKLTIDHYEAATGRTVTKPSLKLAEFIDYGLWFQERAVPDVDRRKVRLLERLDGCFRLELEDGEEVTVDRAVVAAGLFPFGRRPEPFRSLPPALVSHSAEVPDLSRFAERRVLVVGGGQSALESAALLHEAGADVEVAIRAREIKWLSPEGAPRRPGIRSRLPLPPTDVGGFATGWTAALPDLFRLVPRPLKPVVSYRCIRPAGSAWLRPRLEGVPLGMEAVAVGAQASNGSVLINLADGSERVFDHVLLGTGYEIDVRSYPFLSPELARQIDVEGGYPRLRAGFESSVPGLHFLGAPAALTFGPIMRFVVGTWYAAPSVTRRVLGRWQPPLRTAF
;
A
#
# COMPACT_ATOMS: atom_id res chain seq x y z
N MET A 1 -12.16 -7.34 -13.29
CA MET A 1 -13.52 -7.03 -13.81
C MET A 1 -14.49 -7.36 -12.68
N ARG A 2 -15.29 -6.41 -12.16
CA ARG A 2 -16.41 -6.77 -11.26
C ARG A 2 -17.49 -7.33 -12.18
N VAL A 3 -17.74 -8.62 -12.10
CA VAL A 3 -18.76 -9.25 -12.92
C VAL A 3 -20.07 -9.19 -12.12
N GLY A 4 -20.96 -8.29 -12.50
CA GLY A 4 -22.38 -8.36 -12.10
C GLY A 4 -23.11 -9.38 -12.98
N SER A 5 -24.43 -9.21 -13.15
CA SER A 5 -25.17 -9.89 -14.20
C SER A 5 -24.58 -9.56 -15.58
N VAL A 6 -24.52 -10.56 -16.46
CA VAL A 6 -24.10 -10.39 -17.86
C VAL A 6 -25.19 -10.97 -18.73
N TRP A 7 -25.64 -10.17 -19.70
CA TRP A 7 -26.51 -10.67 -20.75
C TRP A 7 -25.75 -11.63 -21.66
N VAL A 8 -26.36 -12.77 -21.93
CA VAL A 8 -25.80 -13.81 -22.81
C VAL A 8 -26.82 -14.11 -23.90
N GLY A 9 -26.43 -13.87 -25.15
CA GLY A 9 -27.32 -14.02 -26.31
C GLY A 9 -27.28 -15.39 -26.98
N ASP A 10 -26.34 -16.27 -26.60
CA ASP A 10 -26.12 -17.55 -27.26
C ASP A 10 -25.63 -18.64 -26.29
N PRO A 11 -25.96 -19.92 -26.57
CA PRO A 11 -25.60 -21.04 -25.68
C PRO A 11 -24.09 -21.28 -25.52
N GLU A 12 -23.28 -21.02 -26.56
CA GLU A 12 -21.83 -21.24 -26.51
C GLU A 12 -21.16 -20.27 -25.55
N ARG A 13 -21.56 -19.00 -25.60
CA ARG A 13 -21.12 -17.97 -24.67
C ARG A 13 -21.60 -18.24 -23.25
N LEU A 14 -22.80 -18.81 -23.07
CA LEU A 14 -23.28 -19.22 -21.75
C LEU A 14 -22.39 -20.34 -21.19
N ALA A 15 -22.10 -21.36 -22.00
CA ALA A 15 -21.21 -22.47 -21.62
C ALA A 15 -19.79 -21.99 -21.30
N GLY A 16 -19.27 -20.99 -22.03
CA GLY A 16 -17.95 -20.40 -21.77
C GLY A 16 -17.91 -19.49 -20.54
N LEU A 17 -19.03 -18.83 -20.20
CA LEU A 17 -19.10 -17.92 -19.05
C LEU A 17 -19.46 -18.66 -17.75
N ALA A 18 -20.31 -19.69 -17.78
CA ALA A 18 -20.79 -20.37 -16.57
C ALA A 18 -19.65 -20.85 -15.63
N PRO A 19 -18.53 -21.44 -16.10
CA PRO A 19 -17.41 -21.81 -15.23
C PRO A 19 -16.76 -20.62 -14.51
N LEU A 20 -16.85 -19.41 -15.08
CA LEU A 20 -16.27 -18.19 -14.50
C LEU A 20 -17.12 -17.63 -13.35
N TYR A 21 -18.42 -17.96 -13.31
CA TYR A 21 -19.35 -17.55 -12.24
C TYR A 21 -19.42 -18.55 -11.08
N GLY A 22 -18.92 -19.78 -11.28
CA GLY A 22 -18.97 -20.87 -10.31
C GLY A 22 -20.29 -21.64 -10.35
N THR A 23 -20.26 -22.90 -9.93
CA THR A 23 -21.45 -23.77 -9.87
C THR A 23 -21.88 -24.01 -8.41
N PRO A 24 -23.20 -24.00 -8.11
CA PRO A 24 -24.30 -23.77 -9.05
C PRO A 24 -24.40 -22.29 -9.48
N CYS A 25 -24.71 -22.06 -10.76
CA CYS A 25 -25.04 -20.74 -11.29
C CYS A 25 -26.55 -20.67 -11.56
N LEU A 26 -27.17 -19.54 -11.20
CA LEU A 26 -28.56 -19.27 -11.59
C LEU A 26 -28.53 -18.67 -13.00
N VAL A 27 -29.26 -19.30 -13.92
CA VAL A 27 -29.50 -18.76 -15.26
C VAL A 27 -30.97 -18.38 -15.34
N GLU A 28 -31.21 -17.11 -15.61
CA GLU A 28 -32.56 -16.57 -15.77
C GLU A 28 -32.76 -16.09 -17.21
N ARG A 29 -33.99 -16.25 -17.72
CA ARG A 29 -34.38 -15.71 -19.02
C ARG A 29 -34.33 -14.19 -18.94
N ALA A 30 -33.73 -13.53 -19.93
CA ALA A 30 -33.84 -12.08 -20.06
C ALA A 30 -35.30 -11.70 -20.32
N GLU A 31 -35.86 -10.82 -19.47
CA GLU A 31 -37.24 -10.35 -19.57
C GLU A 31 -37.26 -8.89 -20.04
N ASP A 32 -38.18 -8.59 -20.96
CA ASP A 32 -38.43 -7.21 -21.39
C ASP A 32 -39.46 -6.55 -20.47
N GLY A 33 -39.15 -5.35 -19.99
CA GLY A 33 -40.07 -4.60 -19.14
C GLY A 33 -39.41 -3.44 -18.40
N LYS A 34 -40.17 -2.87 -17.45
CA LYS A 34 -39.68 -1.78 -16.59
C LYS A 34 -39.25 -2.35 -15.25
N ILE A 35 -38.06 -1.99 -14.77
CA ILE A 35 -37.60 -2.44 -13.46
C ILE A 35 -38.33 -1.65 -12.37
N VAL A 36 -38.91 -2.37 -11.42
CA VAL A 36 -39.58 -1.87 -10.21
C VAL A 36 -38.82 -2.42 -9.01
N SER A 37 -38.37 -1.54 -8.12
CA SER A 37 -37.78 -1.91 -6.83
C SER A 37 -38.85 -1.74 -5.75
N PHE A 38 -39.18 -2.84 -5.08
CA PHE A 38 -40.09 -2.89 -3.93
C PHE A 38 -39.26 -3.12 -2.68
N ALA A 39 -39.08 -2.07 -1.89
CA ALA A 39 -38.33 -2.16 -0.65
C ALA A 39 -39.21 -1.93 0.57
N GLY A 40 -38.84 -2.54 1.68
CA GLY A 40 -39.58 -2.38 2.91
C GLY A 40 -38.94 -3.01 4.13
N VAL A 41 -39.69 -2.97 5.23
CA VAL A 41 -39.38 -3.67 6.48
C VAL A 41 -40.57 -4.56 6.81
N LEU A 42 -40.39 -5.87 6.75
CA LEU A 42 -41.41 -6.84 7.13
C LEU A 42 -41.08 -7.40 8.51
N ALA A 43 -42.00 -7.31 9.45
CA ALA A 43 -41.88 -7.97 10.75
C ALA A 43 -43.27 -8.33 11.29
N ASP A 44 -43.35 -9.44 12.03
CA ASP A 44 -44.61 -9.96 12.59
C ASP A 44 -45.75 -10.09 11.56
N GLY A 45 -45.42 -10.50 10.32
CA GLY A 45 -46.38 -10.61 9.21
C GLY A 45 -46.92 -9.28 8.69
N ARG A 46 -46.27 -8.15 9.01
CA ARG A 46 -46.73 -6.80 8.64
C ARG A 46 -45.64 -5.99 7.98
N LEU A 47 -45.99 -5.24 6.93
CA LEU A 47 -45.13 -4.22 6.36
C LEU A 47 -45.12 -2.98 7.27
N LEU A 48 -44.02 -2.77 7.97
CA LEU A 48 -43.80 -1.65 8.87
C LEU A 48 -43.32 -0.40 8.13
N ALA A 49 -42.64 -0.57 7.00
CA ALA A 49 -42.38 0.53 6.08
C ALA A 49 -42.25 0.03 4.65
N THR A 50 -42.64 0.87 3.70
CA THR A 50 -42.65 0.51 2.28
C THR A 50 -42.18 1.67 1.41
N ALA A 51 -41.32 1.38 0.44
CA ALA A 51 -40.91 2.29 -0.61
C ALA A 51 -40.86 1.55 -1.95
N VAL A 52 -41.70 1.96 -2.90
CA VAL A 52 -41.70 1.41 -4.26
C VAL A 52 -41.18 2.46 -5.23
N SER A 53 -40.25 2.07 -6.09
CA SER A 53 -39.68 2.95 -7.10
C SER A 53 -39.55 2.27 -8.45
N ARG A 54 -39.70 3.06 -9.51
CA ARG A 54 -39.47 2.62 -10.89
C ARG A 54 -38.12 3.12 -11.35
N TYR A 55 -37.31 2.23 -11.91
CA TYR A 55 -36.03 2.61 -12.49
C TYR A 55 -36.29 3.25 -13.84
N VAL A 56 -35.80 4.48 -14.01
CA VAL A 56 -35.88 5.22 -15.27
C VAL A 56 -34.61 5.00 -16.07
N ARG A 57 -33.45 4.88 -15.40
CA ARG A 57 -32.14 4.63 -16.03
C ARG A 57 -31.24 3.77 -15.15
N THR A 58 -30.45 2.95 -15.81
CA THR A 58 -29.43 2.05 -15.22
C THR A 58 -28.04 2.31 -15.82
N TRP A 59 -27.01 1.81 -15.14
CA TRP A 59 -25.63 1.74 -15.63
C TRP A 59 -25.08 0.35 -15.31
N TYR A 60 -24.93 -0.54 -16.28
CA TYR A 60 -25.13 -0.45 -17.72
C TYR A 60 -26.62 -0.44 -18.16
N PRO A 61 -26.97 0.11 -19.34
CA PRO A 61 -28.34 0.18 -19.83
C PRO A 61 -29.03 -1.19 -19.97
N GLU A 62 -28.27 -2.22 -20.32
CA GLU A 62 -28.79 -3.55 -20.68
C GLU A 62 -29.07 -4.46 -19.47
N GLY A 63 -28.84 -3.97 -18.24
CA GLY A 63 -28.97 -4.77 -17.02
C GLY A 63 -27.92 -4.40 -15.98
N GLY A 64 -28.08 -3.24 -15.35
CA GLY A 64 -27.12 -2.73 -14.37
C GLY A 64 -27.78 -1.93 -13.26
N ASN A 65 -26.96 -1.36 -12.39
CA ASN A 65 -27.44 -0.68 -11.19
C ASN A 65 -28.26 0.57 -11.55
N VAL A 66 -29.24 0.90 -10.72
CA VAL A 66 -30.02 2.13 -10.85
C VAL A 66 -29.16 3.39 -10.79
N CYS A 67 -29.34 4.25 -11.78
CA CYS A 67 -28.74 5.58 -11.84
C CYS A 67 -29.77 6.67 -11.61
N PHE A 68 -31.00 6.42 -12.06
CA PHE A 68 -32.11 7.34 -11.90
C PHE A 68 -33.40 6.56 -11.69
N SER A 69 -34.08 6.82 -10.59
CA SER A 69 -35.39 6.23 -10.28
C SER A 69 -36.33 7.25 -9.66
N GLU A 70 -37.61 6.92 -9.66
CA GLU A 70 -38.69 7.74 -9.10
C GLU A 70 -39.62 6.87 -8.26
N THR A 71 -39.97 7.33 -7.06
CA THR A 71 -40.96 6.64 -6.23
C THR A 71 -42.32 6.70 -6.89
N ILE A 72 -43.05 5.60 -6.81
CA ILE A 72 -44.40 5.46 -7.36
C ILE A 72 -45.37 5.08 -6.25
N GLU A 73 -46.66 5.19 -6.54
CA GLU A 73 -47.68 4.66 -5.66
C GLU A 73 -47.53 3.14 -5.54
N VAL A 74 -47.72 2.61 -4.33
CA VAL A 74 -47.58 1.18 -4.05
C VAL A 74 -48.76 0.44 -4.68
N PRO A 75 -48.56 -0.43 -5.68
CA PRO A 75 -49.66 -1.19 -6.24
C PRO A 75 -50.16 -2.20 -5.19
N SER A 76 -51.43 -2.12 -4.79
CA SER A 76 -52.00 -2.96 -3.72
C SER A 76 -51.81 -4.46 -3.99
N SER A 77 -52.11 -4.89 -5.21
CA SER A 77 -51.94 -6.30 -5.63
C SER A 77 -50.49 -6.78 -5.59
N LEU A 78 -49.52 -5.87 -5.78
CA LEU A 78 -48.10 -6.21 -5.69
C LEU A 78 -47.67 -6.36 -4.22
N SER A 79 -48.13 -5.46 -3.35
CA SER A 79 -47.82 -5.52 -1.92
C SER A 79 -48.23 -6.85 -1.29
N GLU A 80 -49.43 -7.33 -1.60
CA GLU A 80 -49.94 -8.62 -1.09
C GLU A 80 -49.06 -9.80 -1.55
N ARG A 81 -48.67 -9.84 -2.83
CA ARG A 81 -47.79 -10.89 -3.36
C ARG A 81 -46.40 -10.86 -2.74
N VAL A 82 -45.84 -9.67 -2.51
CA VAL A 82 -44.53 -9.51 -1.87
C VAL A 82 -44.56 -9.98 -0.42
N VAL A 83 -45.61 -9.64 0.33
CA VAL A 83 -45.78 -10.13 1.71
C VAL A 83 -45.88 -11.65 1.72
N ALA A 84 -46.73 -12.24 0.87
CA ALA A 84 -46.88 -13.70 0.79
C ALA A 84 -45.56 -14.41 0.43
N LEU A 85 -44.77 -13.85 -0.49
CA LEU A 85 -43.44 -14.38 -0.83
C LEU A 85 -42.50 -14.37 0.37
N LEU A 86 -42.41 -13.24 1.09
CA LEU A 86 -41.51 -13.09 2.22
C LEU A 86 -41.94 -13.95 3.42
N GLU A 87 -43.25 -14.10 3.65
CA GLU A 87 -43.79 -15.01 4.66
C GLU A 87 -43.46 -16.47 4.33
N ALA A 88 -43.60 -16.88 3.07
CA ALA A 88 -43.22 -18.22 2.63
C ALA A 88 -41.71 -18.50 2.82
N LEU A 89 -40.88 -17.45 2.73
CA LEU A 89 -39.44 -17.53 3.01
C LEU A 89 -39.10 -17.44 4.50
N GLY A 90 -40.07 -17.19 5.38
CA GLY A 90 -39.85 -16.94 6.80
C GLY A 90 -39.03 -15.67 7.07
N TRP A 91 -39.08 -14.69 6.16
CA TRP A 91 -38.25 -13.50 6.23
C TRP A 91 -38.79 -12.49 7.25
N GLN A 92 -37.90 -11.96 8.09
CA GLN A 92 -38.15 -10.80 8.93
C GLN A 92 -36.98 -9.81 8.82
N GLY A 93 -37.29 -8.57 8.45
CA GLY A 93 -36.32 -7.50 8.37
C GLY A 93 -36.46 -6.62 7.13
N ILE A 94 -35.44 -5.80 6.94
CA ILE A 94 -35.32 -4.91 5.79
C ILE A 94 -35.02 -5.70 4.51
N PHE A 95 -35.69 -5.34 3.41
CA PHE A 95 -35.49 -5.98 2.12
C PHE A 95 -35.61 -4.98 0.96
N GLU A 96 -35.03 -5.35 -0.17
CA GLU A 96 -35.38 -4.84 -1.50
C GLU A 96 -35.63 -6.02 -2.42
N LEU A 97 -36.80 -6.05 -3.07
CA LEU A 97 -37.12 -6.98 -4.14
C LEU A 97 -37.13 -6.20 -5.45
N GLU A 98 -36.19 -6.54 -6.34
CA GLU A 98 -36.19 -6.03 -7.70
C GLU A 98 -37.06 -6.91 -8.60
N LEU A 99 -37.90 -6.27 -9.41
CA LEU A 99 -38.89 -6.89 -10.26
C LEU A 99 -38.83 -6.29 -11.67
N ILE A 100 -39.23 -7.05 -12.68
CA ILE A 100 -39.54 -6.56 -14.03
C ILE A 100 -41.05 -6.56 -14.20
N GLU A 101 -41.62 -5.37 -14.35
CA GLU A 101 -43.01 -5.15 -14.76
C GLU A 101 -43.09 -5.39 -16.27
N ARG A 102 -43.72 -6.50 -16.66
CA ARG A 102 -43.92 -6.92 -18.05
C ARG A 102 -45.02 -6.09 -18.72
N PRO A 103 -45.09 -6.06 -20.07
CA PRO A 103 -46.12 -5.32 -20.80
C PRO A 103 -47.57 -5.71 -20.46
N ASP A 104 -47.81 -6.95 -20.01
CA ASP A 104 -49.11 -7.46 -19.58
C ASP A 104 -49.48 -7.10 -18.13
N GLY A 105 -48.62 -6.36 -17.42
CA GLY A 105 -48.78 -5.98 -16.01
C GLY A 105 -48.36 -7.06 -15.01
N SER A 106 -47.90 -8.23 -15.47
CA SER A 106 -47.31 -9.25 -14.60
C SER A 106 -45.90 -8.83 -14.15
N HIS A 107 -45.42 -9.44 -13.07
CA HIS A 107 -44.10 -9.14 -12.49
C HIS A 107 -43.22 -10.38 -12.50
N ALA A 108 -41.98 -10.25 -12.97
CA ALA A 108 -40.92 -11.25 -12.82
C ALA A 108 -39.97 -10.80 -11.70
N ALA A 109 -39.58 -11.68 -10.78
CA ALA A 109 -38.60 -11.32 -9.76
C ALA A 109 -37.18 -11.42 -10.33
N ILE A 110 -36.34 -10.42 -10.07
CA ILE A 110 -34.92 -10.39 -10.47
C ILE A 110 -34.05 -10.86 -9.31
N ASP A 111 -34.12 -10.14 -8.18
CA ASP A 111 -33.26 -10.36 -7.03
C ASP A 111 -33.96 -9.91 -5.75
N LEU A 112 -33.80 -10.70 -4.69
CA LEU A 112 -34.21 -10.34 -3.34
C LEU A 112 -32.96 -10.03 -2.52
N ASN A 113 -32.81 -8.77 -2.15
CA ASN A 113 -31.73 -8.27 -1.32
C ASN A 113 -32.16 -8.17 0.15
N PRO A 114 -31.78 -9.13 1.02
CA PRO A 114 -32.10 -9.13 2.45
C PRO A 114 -31.19 -8.18 3.26
N ARG A 115 -30.88 -6.99 2.72
CA ARG A 115 -29.87 -6.07 3.28
C ARG A 115 -30.11 -4.63 2.88
N LEU A 116 -29.35 -3.73 3.49
CA LEU A 116 -29.24 -2.34 3.05
C LEU A 116 -28.66 -2.28 1.62
N TYR A 117 -29.38 -1.59 0.74
CA TYR A 117 -29.11 -1.50 -0.69
C TYR A 117 -28.79 -0.06 -1.11
N GLY A 118 -28.26 0.11 -2.33
CA GLY A 118 -27.57 1.35 -2.74
C GLY A 118 -28.46 2.58 -2.87
N SER A 119 -29.75 2.41 -3.16
CA SER A 119 -30.71 3.50 -3.42
C SER A 119 -31.56 3.88 -2.19
N LEU A 120 -31.15 3.44 -0.99
CA LEU A 120 -31.86 3.68 0.28
C LEU A 120 -32.14 5.15 0.59
N ALA A 121 -31.27 6.06 0.13
CA ALA A 121 -31.47 7.51 0.24
C ALA A 121 -32.83 7.96 -0.36
N LEU A 122 -33.33 7.24 -1.37
CA LEU A 122 -34.64 7.48 -1.98
C LEU A 122 -35.78 7.28 -0.99
N ALA A 123 -35.81 6.13 -0.31
CA ALA A 123 -36.87 5.80 0.65
C ALA A 123 -36.89 6.82 1.79
N ILE A 124 -35.71 7.19 2.32
CA ILE A 124 -35.54 8.19 3.38
C ILE A 124 -36.08 9.55 2.92
N ALA A 125 -35.66 10.04 1.74
CA ALA A 125 -36.12 11.32 1.20
C ALA A 125 -37.64 11.33 0.90
N ALA A 126 -38.18 10.19 0.49
CA ALA A 126 -39.60 10.00 0.26
C ALA A 126 -40.43 9.94 1.55
N GLY A 127 -39.79 9.86 2.72
CA GLY A 127 -40.44 9.87 4.02
C GLY A 127 -40.54 8.50 4.69
N ALA A 128 -40.09 7.42 4.05
CA ALA A 128 -40.03 6.08 4.62
C ALA A 128 -38.60 5.74 5.02
N ASN A 129 -38.21 6.10 6.25
CA ASN A 129 -36.88 5.81 6.79
C ASN A 129 -36.78 4.34 7.23
N LEU A 130 -36.63 3.44 6.25
CA LEU A 130 -36.60 1.97 6.47
C LEU A 130 -35.60 1.55 7.57
N PRO A 131 -34.35 2.06 7.62
CA PRO A 131 -33.40 1.70 8.67
C PRO A 131 -33.87 2.13 10.06
N ALA A 132 -34.44 3.34 10.19
CA ALA A 132 -34.94 3.80 11.47
C ALA A 132 -36.11 2.95 11.96
N VAL A 133 -37.06 2.62 11.07
CA VAL A 133 -38.20 1.74 11.38
C VAL A 133 -37.72 0.35 11.79
N TRP A 134 -36.74 -0.21 11.09
CA TRP A 134 -36.17 -1.50 11.44
C TRP A 134 -35.46 -1.47 12.80
N CYS A 135 -34.66 -0.42 13.07
CA CYS A 135 -34.03 -0.22 14.37
C CYS A 135 -35.04 -0.06 15.51
N GLU A 136 -36.15 0.67 15.30
CA GLU A 136 -37.20 0.81 16.30
C GLU A 136 -37.80 -0.55 16.67
N TRP A 137 -38.14 -1.37 15.67
CA TRP A 137 -38.67 -2.72 15.91
C TRP A 137 -37.65 -3.62 16.62
N LEU A 138 -36.38 -3.62 16.18
CA LEU A 138 -35.30 -4.39 16.83
C LEU A 138 -35.08 -4.00 18.30
N LEU A 139 -35.38 -2.76 18.66
CA LEU A 139 -35.30 -2.25 20.04
C LEU A 139 -36.57 -2.56 20.86
N GLY A 140 -37.47 -3.40 20.35
CA GLY A 140 -38.74 -3.75 21.00
C GLY A 140 -39.77 -2.62 21.00
N ARG A 141 -39.57 -1.57 20.18
CA ARG A 141 -40.54 -0.48 20.03
C ARG A 141 -41.58 -0.86 18.96
N LYS A 142 -42.71 -0.15 18.96
CA LYS A 142 -43.78 -0.31 17.96
C LYS A 142 -43.69 0.83 16.94
N PRO A 143 -42.91 0.70 15.86
CA PRO A 143 -42.80 1.75 14.85
C PRO A 143 -44.17 1.99 14.19
N ARG A 144 -44.43 3.24 13.79
CA ARG A 144 -45.63 3.58 13.02
C ARG A 144 -45.44 3.14 11.56
N PRO A 145 -46.40 2.39 10.97
CA PRO A 145 -46.35 2.03 9.56
C PRO A 145 -46.15 3.26 8.67
N THR A 146 -45.16 3.23 7.80
CA THR A 146 -44.80 4.40 6.98
C THR A 146 -44.63 4.03 5.51
N THR A 147 -45.31 4.76 4.62
CA THR A 147 -45.20 4.57 3.17
C THR A 147 -44.51 5.77 2.53
N ALA A 148 -43.57 5.49 1.62
CA ALA A 148 -42.87 6.50 0.86
C ALA A 148 -43.84 7.31 -0.02
N ARG A 149 -43.67 8.65 -0.05
CA ARG A 149 -44.44 9.52 -0.94
C ARG A 149 -44.05 9.29 -2.41
N PRO A 150 -45.00 9.23 -3.35
CA PRO A 150 -44.69 9.14 -4.78
C PRO A 150 -44.05 10.43 -5.30
N GLY A 151 -43.35 10.33 -6.44
CA GLY A 151 -42.78 11.48 -7.16
C GLY A 151 -41.42 12.00 -6.65
N VAL A 152 -40.81 11.32 -5.68
CA VAL A 152 -39.45 11.62 -5.22
C VAL A 152 -38.45 10.88 -6.09
N ARG A 153 -37.36 11.54 -6.47
CA ARG A 153 -36.39 11.02 -7.44
C ARG A 153 -35.06 10.72 -6.77
N TYR A 154 -34.35 9.73 -7.28
CA TYR A 154 -32.99 9.41 -6.88
C TYR A 154 -32.05 9.57 -8.07
N ARG A 155 -30.84 10.07 -7.83
CA ARG A 155 -29.80 10.19 -8.85
C ARG A 155 -28.44 9.79 -8.31
N TRP A 156 -27.87 8.71 -8.85
CA TRP A 156 -26.46 8.39 -8.68
C TRP A 156 -25.64 9.15 -9.73
N GLU A 157 -24.97 10.22 -9.28
CA GLU A 157 -24.37 11.23 -10.15
C GLU A 157 -23.28 10.66 -11.03
N ASP A 158 -22.39 9.82 -10.50
CA ASP A 158 -21.27 9.27 -11.26
C ASP A 158 -21.74 8.46 -12.46
N ALA A 159 -22.74 7.60 -12.23
CA ALA A 159 -23.20 6.66 -13.23
C ALA A 159 -24.15 7.31 -14.22
N ASP A 160 -24.98 8.26 -13.77
CA ASP A 160 -25.84 9.06 -14.64
C ASP A 160 -25.01 10.02 -15.51
N LEU A 161 -23.89 10.56 -14.99
CA LEU A 161 -22.93 11.33 -15.79
C LEU A 161 -22.26 10.46 -16.85
N ARG A 162 -21.80 9.26 -16.49
CA ARG A 162 -21.20 8.33 -17.47
C ARG A 162 -22.23 7.88 -18.52
N HIS A 163 -23.49 7.70 -18.12
CA HIS A 163 -24.60 7.43 -19.03
C HIS A 163 -24.79 8.56 -20.04
N ALA A 164 -24.89 9.80 -19.56
CA ALA A 164 -24.98 10.98 -20.43
C ALA A 164 -23.77 11.10 -21.38
N LEU A 165 -22.55 10.85 -20.90
CA LEU A 165 -21.34 10.86 -21.71
C LEU A 165 -21.35 9.78 -22.80
N ARG A 166 -21.87 8.58 -22.52
CA ARG A 166 -22.03 7.52 -23.51
C ARG A 166 -23.02 7.94 -24.60
N VAL A 167 -24.17 8.50 -24.22
CA VAL A 167 -25.19 9.01 -25.15
C VAL A 167 -24.63 10.15 -26.01
N ALA A 168 -23.90 11.09 -25.40
CA ALA A 168 -23.26 12.19 -26.13
C ALA A 168 -22.23 11.69 -27.16
N ARG A 169 -21.46 10.65 -26.82
CA ARG A 169 -20.50 10.01 -27.75
C ARG A 169 -21.18 9.27 -28.91
N GLY A 170 -22.43 8.84 -28.72
CA GLY A 170 -23.28 8.27 -29.77
C GLY A 170 -23.90 9.31 -30.71
N GLY A 171 -23.57 10.60 -30.57
CA GLY A 171 -24.08 11.68 -31.43
C GLY A 171 -25.35 12.36 -30.93
N GLU A 172 -25.94 11.90 -29.83
CA GLU A 172 -27.23 12.41 -29.33
C GLU A 172 -27.08 13.48 -28.24
N GLN A 173 -26.44 14.60 -28.56
CA GLN A 173 -26.12 15.66 -27.59
C GLN A 173 -27.36 16.21 -26.86
N GLY A 174 -28.49 16.36 -27.55
CA GLY A 174 -29.75 16.84 -26.95
C GLY A 174 -30.29 15.88 -25.88
N LYS A 175 -30.21 14.56 -26.11
CA LYS A 175 -30.62 13.56 -25.12
C LYS A 175 -29.66 13.53 -23.92
N ALA A 176 -28.36 13.68 -24.16
CA ALA A 176 -27.35 13.78 -23.10
C ALA A 176 -27.59 15.01 -22.19
N ALA A 177 -27.91 16.16 -22.78
CA ALA A 177 -28.27 17.36 -22.01
C ALA A 177 -29.55 17.16 -21.18
N ALA A 178 -30.56 16.50 -21.75
CA ALA A 178 -31.81 16.18 -21.05
C ALA A 178 -31.59 15.23 -19.86
N ILE A 179 -30.65 14.29 -19.96
CA ILE A 179 -30.27 13.38 -18.86
C ILE A 179 -29.66 14.16 -17.68
N LEU A 180 -28.79 15.13 -17.96
CA LEU A 180 -28.10 15.87 -16.91
C LEU A 180 -28.93 16.97 -16.24
N ARG A 181 -30.07 17.32 -16.84
CA ARG A 181 -30.95 18.42 -16.40
C ARG A 181 -31.38 18.22 -14.94
N PRO A 182 -31.14 19.22 -14.05
CA PRO A 182 -31.61 19.16 -12.67
C PRO A 182 -33.12 18.99 -12.60
N ARG A 183 -33.60 18.16 -11.66
CA ARG A 183 -35.03 17.99 -11.39
C ARG A 183 -35.30 18.25 -9.91
N ARG A 184 -36.40 18.95 -9.62
CA ARG A 184 -36.86 19.15 -8.24
C ARG A 184 -37.22 17.80 -7.59
N GLY A 185 -37.04 17.72 -6.27
CA GLY A 185 -37.31 16.50 -5.51
C GLY A 185 -36.34 15.35 -5.78
N THR A 186 -35.10 15.65 -6.20
CA THR A 186 -34.07 14.64 -6.43
C THR A 186 -33.16 14.52 -5.21
N THR A 187 -33.00 13.31 -4.69
CA THR A 187 -32.03 12.96 -3.67
C THR A 187 -30.81 12.26 -4.27
N HIS A 188 -29.73 12.26 -3.50
CA HIS A 188 -28.37 12.03 -3.96
C HIS A 188 -27.65 11.10 -2.97
N PRO A 189 -26.87 10.11 -3.43
CA PRO A 189 -26.15 9.20 -2.54
C PRO A 189 -24.95 9.84 -1.85
N TYR A 190 -24.31 10.84 -2.49
CA TYR A 190 -23.08 11.45 -1.97
C TYR A 190 -23.25 12.92 -1.59
N PHE A 191 -24.20 13.63 -2.21
CA PHE A 191 -24.34 15.07 -2.04
C PHE A 191 -25.45 15.42 -1.04
N VAL A 192 -25.05 16.06 0.06
CA VAL A 192 -25.94 16.72 1.00
C VAL A 192 -25.44 18.15 1.19
N ALA A 193 -26.30 19.15 1.06
CA ALA A 193 -25.87 20.56 1.11
C ALA A 193 -25.20 20.95 2.45
N GLY A 194 -25.66 20.38 3.57
CA GLY A 194 -25.08 20.60 4.89
C GLY A 194 -23.84 19.76 5.20
N ASP A 195 -23.51 18.77 4.36
CA ASP A 195 -22.30 17.97 4.46
C ASP A 195 -21.80 17.59 3.05
N PRO A 196 -21.07 18.49 2.37
CA PRO A 196 -20.55 18.22 1.04
C PRO A 196 -19.32 17.30 1.04
N GLY A 197 -18.81 16.90 2.22
CA GLY A 197 -17.59 16.12 2.36
C GLY A 197 -17.59 14.80 1.57
N PRO A 198 -18.63 13.96 1.70
CA PRO A 198 -18.74 12.71 0.95
C PRO A 198 -18.74 12.91 -0.56
N PHE A 199 -19.42 13.95 -1.07
CA PHE A 199 -19.40 14.31 -2.48
C PHE A 199 -18.01 14.71 -2.96
N VAL A 200 -17.28 15.54 -2.20
CA VAL A 200 -15.91 15.94 -2.53
C VAL A 200 -14.97 14.73 -2.54
N ALA A 201 -15.07 13.87 -1.52
CA ALA A 201 -14.28 12.64 -1.46
C ALA A 201 -14.54 11.75 -2.69
N ARG A 202 -15.80 11.63 -3.10
CA ARG A 202 -16.18 10.87 -4.29
C ARG A 202 -15.68 11.51 -5.58
N ALA A 203 -15.76 12.84 -5.71
CA ALA A 203 -15.24 13.56 -6.86
C ALA A 203 -13.74 13.34 -7.04
N ILE A 204 -12.96 13.35 -5.95
CA ILE A 204 -11.52 13.04 -5.95
C ILE A 204 -11.26 11.61 -6.45
N GLU A 205 -12.08 10.64 -6.03
CA GLU A 205 -11.97 9.24 -6.47
C GLU A 205 -12.21 9.07 -7.99
N LEU A 206 -13.00 9.96 -8.60
CA LEU A 206 -13.34 9.90 -10.03
C LEU A 206 -12.31 10.58 -10.96
N VAL A 207 -11.42 11.43 -10.44
CA VAL A 207 -10.38 12.13 -11.22
C VAL A 207 -9.50 11.19 -12.08
N PRO A 208 -9.09 9.99 -11.61
CA PRO A 208 -8.32 9.05 -12.42
C PRO A 208 -9.10 8.36 -13.55
N LEU A 209 -10.44 8.44 -13.56
CA LEU A 209 -11.33 7.75 -14.50
C LEU A 209 -11.73 8.63 -15.71
N LEU A 210 -11.27 9.88 -15.77
CA LEU A 210 -11.39 10.71 -16.95
C LEU A 210 -10.42 10.20 -18.04
N PRO A 211 -10.92 9.82 -19.23
CA PRO A 211 -10.08 9.21 -20.24
C PRO A 211 -9.03 10.21 -20.72
N LYS A 212 -7.76 9.81 -20.65
CA LYS A 212 -6.69 10.43 -21.41
C LYS A 212 -7.06 10.34 -22.90
N ARG A 213 -7.13 11.49 -23.58
CA ARG A 213 -7.17 11.53 -25.05
C ARG A 213 -5.86 10.93 -25.56
N SER A 214 -5.89 9.69 -26.04
CA SER A 214 -4.79 9.07 -26.77
C SER A 214 -5.28 8.66 -28.16
N ARG A 215 -4.75 9.36 -29.17
CA ARG A 215 -4.65 8.90 -30.56
C ARG A 215 -3.83 7.61 -30.56
N ALA A 216 -4.48 6.47 -30.65
CA ALA A 216 -3.90 5.20 -31.09
C ALA A 216 -5.02 4.15 -31.12
N ALA A 217 -5.74 4.09 -32.23
CA ALA A 217 -6.61 2.96 -32.55
C ALA A 217 -6.22 2.49 -33.95
N GLN A 218 -5.11 1.77 -34.02
CA GLN A 218 -4.84 0.82 -35.07
C GLN A 218 -3.82 -0.19 -34.54
N GLN A 219 -4.09 -1.44 -34.83
CA GLN A 219 -3.27 -2.64 -34.61
C GLN A 219 -3.42 -3.31 -33.25
N GLY A 220 -4.01 -4.51 -33.33
CA GLY A 220 -3.27 -5.68 -32.91
C GLY A 220 -3.80 -6.33 -31.65
N ALA A 221 -4.68 -7.29 -31.85
CA ALA A 221 -4.99 -8.32 -30.88
C ALA A 221 -3.73 -9.10 -30.43
N ALA A 222 -3.93 -9.87 -29.37
CA ALA A 222 -3.03 -10.85 -28.77
C ALA A 222 -1.96 -10.26 -27.83
N ARG A 223 -2.30 -10.26 -26.53
CA ARG A 223 -1.47 -10.92 -25.52
C ARG A 223 -2.35 -11.33 -24.36
N ALA A 224 -2.37 -12.64 -24.14
CA ALA A 224 -2.85 -13.30 -22.95
C ALA A 224 -2.13 -12.69 -21.74
N ASP A 225 -2.90 -12.25 -20.75
CA ASP A 225 -2.36 -11.95 -19.43
C ASP A 225 -3.10 -12.78 -18.40
N VAL A 226 -2.29 -13.63 -17.78
CA VAL A 226 -2.48 -14.50 -16.64
C VAL A 226 -2.87 -13.67 -15.41
N HIS A 227 -3.56 -14.32 -14.45
CA HIS A 227 -3.93 -13.89 -13.08
C HIS A 227 -5.39 -13.43 -12.87
N ASP A 228 -6.06 -13.70 -11.76
CA ASP A 228 -5.67 -14.09 -10.39
C ASP A 228 -6.91 -14.80 -9.80
N HIS A 229 -6.85 -16.11 -9.55
CA HIS A 229 -7.92 -16.81 -8.83
C HIS A 229 -8.02 -16.25 -7.40
N ARG A 230 -9.16 -15.64 -7.05
CA ARG A 230 -9.54 -15.39 -5.65
C ARG A 230 -10.74 -16.26 -5.30
N LEU A 231 -10.43 -17.43 -4.75
CA LEU A 231 -11.38 -18.27 -4.01
C LEU A 231 -11.78 -17.58 -2.69
N PRO A 232 -13.00 -17.80 -2.17
CA PRO A 232 -13.41 -17.30 -0.87
C PRO A 232 -12.66 -18.03 0.25
N VAL A 233 -12.03 -17.24 1.12
CA VAL A 233 -11.27 -17.70 2.27
C VAL A 233 -12.24 -18.23 3.34
N ARG A 234 -12.35 -19.57 3.46
CA ARG A 234 -12.74 -20.22 4.72
C ARG A 234 -11.92 -19.58 5.84
N ARG A 235 -12.51 -19.22 6.99
CA ARG A 235 -11.77 -18.83 8.21
C ARG A 235 -10.92 -20.02 8.69
N ARG A 236 -9.78 -20.27 8.02
CA ARG A 236 -8.65 -21.03 8.56
C ARG A 236 -8.15 -20.25 9.78
N ARG A 237 -7.83 -20.95 10.88
CA ARG A 237 -6.92 -20.41 11.90
C ARG A 237 -5.73 -19.81 11.15
N ALA A 238 -5.27 -18.61 11.52
CA ALA A 238 -4.09 -18.03 10.90
C ALA A 238 -2.95 -19.04 11.07
N GLY A 239 -2.49 -19.56 9.94
CA GLY A 239 -1.41 -20.53 9.89
C GLY A 239 -0.11 -19.96 10.46
N GLU A 240 0.85 -20.84 10.70
CA GLU A 240 2.15 -20.44 11.25
C GLU A 240 2.89 -19.52 10.27
N VAL A 241 3.53 -18.47 10.79
CA VAL A 241 4.26 -17.48 9.98
C VAL A 241 5.74 -17.50 10.35
N ALA A 242 6.61 -17.68 9.35
CA ALA A 242 8.03 -17.40 9.51
C ALA A 242 8.32 -15.93 9.16
N VAL A 243 9.09 -15.24 10.00
CA VAL A 243 9.68 -13.94 9.70
C VAL A 243 11.18 -14.13 9.50
N ILE A 244 11.67 -13.88 8.29
CA ILE A 244 13.08 -14.05 7.91
C ILE A 244 13.78 -12.69 8.01
N GLY A 245 14.61 -12.54 9.04
CA GLY A 245 15.36 -11.32 9.35
C GLY A 245 14.88 -10.66 10.65
N ALA A 246 15.77 -10.57 11.64
CA ALA A 246 15.52 -9.95 12.95
C ALA A 246 15.99 -8.48 13.03
N GLY A 247 15.83 -7.73 11.94
CA GLY A 247 15.99 -6.27 11.91
C GLY A 247 14.72 -5.52 12.37
N PRO A 248 14.71 -4.17 12.36
CA PRO A 248 13.56 -3.38 12.80
C PRO A 248 12.22 -3.78 12.17
N TYR A 249 12.20 -4.08 10.87
CA TYR A 249 10.98 -4.52 10.17
C TYR A 249 10.50 -5.90 10.61
N GLY A 250 11.42 -6.84 10.84
CA GLY A 250 11.08 -8.19 11.28
C GLY A 250 10.59 -8.20 12.72
N LEU A 251 11.29 -7.50 13.61
CA LEU A 251 10.89 -7.35 15.01
C LEU A 251 9.51 -6.70 15.14
N ALA A 252 9.25 -5.61 14.40
CA ALA A 252 7.94 -4.97 14.39
C ALA A 252 6.85 -5.90 13.83
N ALA A 253 7.10 -6.58 12.71
CA ALA A 253 6.12 -7.51 12.12
C ALA A 253 5.77 -8.65 13.09
N ALA A 254 6.78 -9.25 13.72
CA ALA A 254 6.60 -10.31 14.70
C ALA A 254 5.81 -9.83 15.94
N ALA A 255 6.16 -8.67 16.51
CA ALA A 255 5.45 -8.08 17.63
C ALA A 255 3.96 -7.89 17.34
N HIS A 256 3.63 -7.33 16.18
CA HIS A 256 2.23 -7.12 15.76
C HIS A 256 1.48 -8.42 15.47
N LEU A 257 2.12 -9.40 14.81
CA LEU A 257 1.52 -10.70 14.52
C LEU A 257 1.21 -11.48 15.81
N ARG A 258 2.16 -11.50 16.76
CA ARG A 258 2.01 -12.15 18.07
C ARG A 258 0.91 -11.53 18.90
N HIS A 259 0.88 -10.20 18.99
CA HIS A 259 -0.20 -9.48 19.67
C HIS A 259 -1.57 -9.81 19.07
N ALA A 260 -1.63 -10.16 17.78
CA ALA A 260 -2.87 -10.57 17.12
C ALA A 260 -3.20 -12.08 17.26
N GLY A 261 -2.42 -12.83 18.03
CA GLY A 261 -2.61 -14.26 18.28
C GLY A 261 -2.16 -15.18 17.14
N VAL A 262 -1.30 -14.69 16.24
CA VAL A 262 -0.71 -15.52 15.16
C VAL A 262 0.54 -16.24 15.69
N PRO A 263 0.69 -17.56 15.47
CA PRO A 263 1.95 -18.27 15.74
C PRO A 263 3.07 -17.75 14.82
N VAL A 264 4.18 -17.29 15.40
CA VAL A 264 5.28 -16.68 14.65
C VAL A 264 6.63 -17.20 15.12
N ARG A 265 7.44 -17.67 14.17
CA ARG A 265 8.88 -17.92 14.35
C ARG A 265 9.68 -16.84 13.64
N VAL A 266 10.68 -16.29 14.31
CA VAL A 266 11.56 -15.25 13.74
C VAL A 266 12.96 -15.82 13.61
N PHE A 267 13.57 -15.68 12.44
CA PHE A 267 14.88 -16.25 12.13
C PHE A 267 15.92 -15.18 11.79
N GLY A 268 17.16 -15.43 12.19
CA GLY A 268 18.35 -14.66 11.87
C GLY A 268 18.88 -13.82 13.02
N GLU A 269 20.10 -13.31 12.84
CA GLU A 269 20.80 -12.53 13.86
C GLU A 269 20.12 -11.18 14.13
N VAL A 270 19.96 -10.87 15.41
CA VAL A 270 19.26 -9.66 15.86
C VAL A 270 20.07 -8.43 15.46
N LEU A 271 19.45 -7.55 14.66
CA LEU A 271 20.05 -6.32 14.14
C LEU A 271 21.36 -6.53 13.36
N GLU A 272 21.57 -7.68 12.70
CA GLU A 272 22.83 -8.03 12.02
C GLU A 272 23.39 -6.90 11.14
N PHE A 273 22.55 -6.33 10.26
CA PHE A 273 22.93 -5.22 9.38
C PHE A 273 23.45 -3.99 10.16
N TRP A 274 22.83 -3.67 11.30
CA TRP A 274 23.21 -2.51 12.11
C TRP A 274 24.48 -2.77 12.91
N ARG A 275 24.69 -4.01 13.37
CA ARG A 275 25.84 -4.41 14.19
C ARG A 275 27.10 -4.68 13.37
N HIS A 276 26.95 -5.15 12.13
CA HIS A 276 28.06 -5.70 11.35
C HIS A 276 28.21 -5.09 9.95
N GLN A 277 27.32 -4.20 9.52
CA GLN A 277 27.37 -3.61 8.17
C GLN A 277 27.23 -2.09 8.19
N MET A 278 27.17 -1.45 9.36
CA MET A 278 27.18 0.01 9.50
C MET A 278 28.49 0.47 10.14
N PRO A 279 29.06 1.62 9.71
CA PRO A 279 30.32 2.11 10.27
C PRO A 279 30.24 2.38 11.77
N GLU A 280 31.30 2.01 12.49
CA GLU A 280 31.45 2.37 13.89
C GLU A 280 31.54 3.90 14.06
N GLY A 281 30.96 4.44 15.13
CA GLY A 281 30.89 5.89 15.36
C GLY A 281 29.87 6.66 14.50
N MET A 282 29.14 5.98 13.60
CA MET A 282 28.07 6.58 12.80
C MET A 282 26.95 7.16 13.69
N LEU A 283 26.42 8.31 13.29
CA LEU A 283 25.20 8.91 13.80
C LEU A 283 24.03 8.63 12.85
N LEU A 284 22.87 8.31 13.39
CA LEU A 284 21.69 8.09 12.58
C LEU A 284 21.26 9.39 11.89
N ARG A 285 20.90 9.30 10.61
CA ARG A 285 20.34 10.44 9.86
C ARG A 285 18.97 10.88 10.37
N SER A 286 18.15 9.92 10.78
CA SER A 286 16.77 10.15 11.22
C SER A 286 16.73 10.70 12.64
N ARG A 287 15.83 11.65 12.90
CA ARG A 287 15.59 12.17 14.25
C ARG A 287 14.94 11.09 15.11
N LYS A 288 15.04 11.25 16.44
CA LYS A 288 14.50 10.32 17.44
C LYS A 288 13.08 9.84 17.13
N ARG A 289 12.16 10.77 16.83
CA ARG A 289 10.75 10.47 16.52
C ARG A 289 10.53 9.54 15.31
N SER A 290 11.49 9.48 14.37
CA SER A 290 11.40 8.66 13.15
C SER A 290 12.26 7.38 13.24
N THR A 291 12.78 7.08 14.43
CA THR A 291 13.68 5.95 14.69
C THR A 291 13.04 4.89 15.59
N HIS A 292 11.79 5.10 16.03
CA HIS A 292 11.03 4.09 16.79
C HIS A 292 10.71 2.87 15.94
N VAL A 293 10.98 1.68 16.48
CA VAL A 293 10.45 0.42 15.95
C VAL A 293 8.98 0.33 16.37
N ALA A 294 8.09 0.01 15.44
CA ALA A 294 6.65 -0.06 15.74
C ALA A 294 6.30 -1.27 16.61
N ASP A 295 5.58 -0.99 17.69
CA ASP A 295 4.91 -1.99 18.54
C ASP A 295 3.39 -1.71 18.58
N PRO A 296 2.54 -2.73 18.81
CA PRO A 296 1.09 -2.59 18.75
C PRO A 296 0.50 -1.60 19.76
N ASP A 297 1.13 -1.46 20.93
CA ASP A 297 0.61 -0.67 22.05
C ASP A 297 1.33 0.68 22.23
N ARG A 298 2.34 0.97 21.40
CA ARG A 298 3.21 2.16 21.48
C ARG A 298 3.97 2.28 22.80
N LYS A 299 4.29 1.16 23.44
CA LYS A 299 4.96 1.10 24.75
C LYS A 299 6.46 0.87 24.64
N LEU A 300 6.98 0.61 23.43
CA LEU A 300 8.38 0.29 23.20
C LEU A 300 9.08 1.37 22.35
N THR A 301 8.69 2.63 22.54
CA THR A 301 9.36 3.78 21.90
C THR A 301 10.72 4.06 22.55
N ILE A 302 11.52 4.91 21.91
CA ILE A 302 12.82 5.33 22.46
C ILE A 302 12.62 6.14 23.74
N ASP A 303 11.54 6.94 23.85
CA ASP A 303 11.23 7.67 25.09
C ASP A 303 10.95 6.71 26.25
N HIS A 304 10.26 5.59 26.00
CA HIS A 304 10.03 4.56 27.01
C HIS A 304 11.32 3.80 27.36
N TYR A 305 12.20 3.57 26.38
CA TYR A 305 13.53 3.00 26.62
C TYR A 305 14.38 3.90 27.53
N GLU A 306 14.41 5.20 27.27
CA GLU A 306 15.13 6.17 28.13
C GLU A 306 14.55 6.17 29.54
N ALA A 307 13.22 6.23 29.67
CA ALA A 307 12.54 6.18 30.97
C ALA A 307 12.82 4.88 31.73
N ALA A 308 12.86 3.74 31.04
CA ALA A 308 13.07 2.43 31.64
C ALA A 308 14.54 2.15 32.02
N THR A 309 15.50 2.78 31.34
CA THR A 309 16.94 2.52 31.54
C THR A 309 17.68 3.65 32.26
N GLY A 310 17.05 4.82 32.40
CA GLY A 310 17.69 6.04 32.91
C GLY A 310 18.72 6.64 31.93
N ARG A 311 18.86 6.07 30.73
CA ARG A 311 19.77 6.57 29.69
C ARG A 311 19.10 7.68 28.89
N THR A 312 19.88 8.59 28.33
CA THR A 312 19.40 9.60 27.37
C THR A 312 20.19 9.47 26.08
N VAL A 313 19.52 9.45 24.94
CA VAL A 313 20.17 9.33 23.65
C VAL A 313 20.88 10.63 23.24
N THR A 314 21.95 10.51 22.47
CA THR A 314 22.78 11.64 22.03
C THR A 314 22.00 12.63 21.15
N LYS A 315 22.34 13.92 21.27
CA LYS A 315 21.86 15.02 20.40
C LYS A 315 23.02 15.51 19.51
N PRO A 316 22.76 15.98 18.27
CA PRO A 316 21.45 16.18 17.65
C PRO A 316 20.85 14.91 17.03
N SER A 317 21.54 13.78 17.08
CA SER A 317 21.01 12.49 16.62
C SER A 317 21.64 11.32 17.37
N LEU A 318 20.94 10.18 17.35
CA LEU A 318 21.35 8.95 18.02
C LEU A 318 22.64 8.41 17.42
N LYS A 319 23.55 7.93 18.28
CA LYS A 319 24.67 7.10 17.87
C LYS A 319 24.17 5.72 17.43
N LEU A 320 24.90 5.07 16.52
CA LEU A 320 24.62 3.69 16.11
C LEU A 320 24.51 2.74 17.31
N ALA A 321 25.44 2.83 18.26
CA ALA A 321 25.44 2.01 19.48
C ALA A 321 24.17 2.20 20.31
N GLU A 322 23.69 3.44 20.47
CA GLU A 322 22.45 3.72 21.20
C GLU A 322 21.21 3.13 20.51
N PHE A 323 21.20 3.13 19.17
CA PHE A 323 20.12 2.49 18.42
C PHE A 323 20.16 0.95 18.53
N ILE A 324 21.37 0.36 18.55
CA ILE A 324 21.55 -1.08 18.77
C ILE A 324 21.04 -1.46 20.17
N ASP A 325 21.45 -0.73 21.21
CA ASP A 325 20.99 -0.96 22.58
C ASP A 325 19.45 -0.88 22.69
N TYR A 326 18.85 0.15 22.09
CA TYR A 326 17.40 0.28 22.02
C TYR A 326 16.74 -0.90 21.30
N GLY A 327 17.30 -1.34 20.16
CA GLY A 327 16.73 -2.43 19.38
C GLY A 327 16.85 -3.79 20.08
N LEU A 328 17.92 -4.02 20.84
CA LEU A 328 18.05 -5.21 21.72
C LEU A 328 17.03 -5.16 22.86
N TRP A 329 16.89 -4.01 23.53
CA TRP A 329 15.87 -3.79 24.56
C TRP A 329 14.44 -4.01 24.04
N PHE A 330 14.17 -3.59 22.80
CA PHE A 330 12.91 -3.83 22.10
C PHE A 330 12.71 -5.34 21.85
N GLN A 331 13.74 -6.00 21.31
CA GLN A 331 13.69 -7.43 20.99
C GLN A 331 13.41 -8.27 22.23
N GLU A 332 14.12 -8.04 23.34
CA GLU A 332 13.91 -8.76 24.60
C GLU A 332 12.46 -8.70 25.11
N ARG A 333 11.77 -7.58 24.87
CA ARG A 333 10.40 -7.34 25.37
C ARG A 333 9.30 -7.80 24.41
N ALA A 334 9.53 -7.63 23.11
CA ALA A 334 8.52 -7.93 22.09
C ALA A 334 8.66 -9.32 21.48
N VAL A 335 9.91 -9.79 21.33
CA VAL A 335 10.26 -11.00 20.58
C VAL A 335 11.46 -11.72 21.25
N PRO A 336 11.36 -12.19 22.50
CA PRO A 336 12.52 -12.74 23.24
C PRO A 336 13.13 -14.01 22.63
N ASP A 337 12.32 -14.78 21.91
CA ASP A 337 12.59 -16.09 21.32
C ASP A 337 12.91 -16.01 19.82
N VAL A 338 13.75 -15.04 19.42
CA VAL A 338 14.33 -15.04 18.06
C VAL A 338 15.26 -16.23 17.92
N ASP A 339 15.00 -17.07 16.92
CA ASP A 339 15.92 -18.10 16.49
C ASP A 339 17.05 -17.45 15.70
N ARG A 340 18.28 -17.51 16.24
CA ARG A 340 19.43 -16.81 15.65
C ARG A 340 19.97 -17.49 14.40
N ARG A 341 19.60 -18.74 14.15
CA ARG A 341 20.06 -19.52 12.98
C ARG A 341 19.65 -18.83 11.69
N LYS A 342 20.55 -18.86 10.70
CA LYS A 342 20.26 -18.33 9.36
C LYS A 342 19.38 -19.29 8.57
N VAL A 343 18.45 -18.73 7.80
CA VAL A 343 17.71 -19.47 6.79
C VAL A 343 18.61 -19.62 5.57
N ARG A 344 18.98 -20.86 5.21
CA ARG A 344 19.79 -21.18 4.03
C ARG A 344 18.95 -21.35 2.78
N LEU A 345 17.73 -21.84 2.93
CA LEU A 345 16.83 -22.06 1.80
C LEU A 345 15.38 -21.77 2.21
N LEU A 346 14.65 -21.14 1.29
CA LEU A 346 13.22 -20.92 1.32
C LEU A 346 12.65 -21.47 0.01
N GLU A 347 11.78 -22.45 0.16
CA GLU A 347 11.08 -23.09 -0.93
C GLU A 347 9.58 -23.00 -0.73
N ARG A 348 8.87 -23.00 -1.85
CA ARG A 348 7.42 -23.11 -1.86
C ARG A 348 7.05 -24.57 -2.07
N LEU A 349 6.28 -25.10 -1.15
CA LEU A 349 5.59 -26.39 -1.27
C LEU A 349 4.10 -26.13 -1.53
N ASP A 350 3.32 -27.17 -1.82
CA ASP A 350 1.90 -27.05 -2.19
C ASP A 350 1.05 -26.33 -1.13
N GLY A 351 0.97 -25.01 -1.25
CA GLY A 351 0.23 -24.13 -0.35
C GLY A 351 0.96 -23.69 0.93
N CYS A 352 2.23 -24.05 1.11
CA CYS A 352 3.06 -23.66 2.28
C CYS A 352 4.52 -23.37 1.88
N PHE A 353 5.38 -23.07 2.85
CA PHE A 353 6.80 -22.81 2.66
C PHE A 353 7.65 -23.73 3.54
N ARG A 354 8.73 -24.28 2.96
CA ARG A 354 9.79 -24.99 3.68
C ARG A 354 10.98 -24.07 3.84
N LEU A 355 11.48 -23.97 5.06
CA LEU A 355 12.72 -23.28 5.42
C LEU A 355 13.74 -24.34 5.80
N GLU A 356 14.95 -24.24 5.25
CA GLU A 356 16.11 -24.99 5.71
C GLU A 356 17.02 -24.04 6.50
N LEU A 357 17.33 -24.40 7.74
CA LEU A 357 18.18 -23.63 8.64
C LEU A 357 19.65 -24.00 8.45
N GLU A 358 20.54 -23.23 9.07
CA GLU A 358 21.98 -23.38 8.80
C GLU A 358 22.61 -24.69 9.30
N ASP A 359 21.97 -25.32 10.28
CA ASP A 359 22.29 -26.63 10.82
C ASP A 359 21.59 -27.79 10.08
N GLY A 360 20.81 -27.48 9.05
CA GLY A 360 20.06 -28.46 8.25
C GLY A 360 18.68 -28.81 8.82
N GLU A 361 18.25 -28.22 9.94
CA GLU A 361 16.87 -28.40 10.40
C GLU A 361 15.88 -27.80 9.40
N GLU A 362 14.77 -28.50 9.16
CA GLU A 362 13.70 -28.05 8.29
C GLU A 362 12.48 -27.58 9.08
N VAL A 363 11.93 -26.43 8.70
CA VAL A 363 10.72 -25.86 9.29
C VAL A 363 9.69 -25.60 8.19
N THR A 364 8.47 -26.08 8.36
CA THR A 364 7.36 -25.80 7.43
C THR A 364 6.40 -24.77 8.04
N VAL A 365 6.02 -23.76 7.26
CA VAL A 365 5.09 -22.69 7.67
C VAL A 365 4.07 -22.37 6.59
N ASP A 366 2.92 -21.82 6.95
CA ASP A 366 1.88 -21.45 5.98
C ASP A 366 2.23 -20.16 5.21
N ARG A 367 3.00 -19.26 5.84
CA ARG A 367 3.40 -17.98 5.25
C ARG A 367 4.82 -17.59 5.64
N ALA A 368 5.48 -16.86 4.75
CA ALA A 368 6.81 -16.31 4.98
C ALA A 368 6.81 -14.79 4.80
N VAL A 369 7.45 -14.09 5.74
CA VAL A 369 7.65 -12.64 5.72
C VAL A 369 9.14 -12.36 5.63
N VAL A 370 9.61 -11.94 4.47
CA VAL A 370 11.00 -11.57 4.22
C VAL A 370 11.25 -10.13 4.67
N ALA A 371 12.03 -9.97 5.73
CA ALA A 371 12.45 -8.70 6.32
C ALA A 371 14.00 -8.60 6.41
N ALA A 372 14.70 -9.19 5.43
CA ALA A 372 16.16 -9.35 5.38
C ALA A 372 16.97 -8.06 5.11
N GLY A 373 16.33 -6.89 5.08
CA GLY A 373 17.02 -5.59 5.05
C GLY A 373 17.57 -5.19 3.67
N LEU A 374 18.80 -4.65 3.66
CA LEU A 374 19.46 -4.06 2.48
C LEU A 374 20.55 -4.96 1.88
N PHE A 375 20.95 -6.02 2.56
CA PHE A 375 21.87 -7.01 2.03
C PHE A 375 21.12 -7.97 1.09
N PRO A 376 21.66 -8.37 -0.09
CA PRO A 376 23.00 -8.08 -0.62
C PRO A 376 23.02 -6.94 -1.66
N PHE A 377 22.22 -5.89 -1.51
CA PHE A 377 21.91 -4.94 -2.58
C PHE A 377 22.92 -3.79 -2.78
N GLY A 378 24.18 -3.92 -2.34
CA GLY A 378 25.19 -2.86 -2.46
C GLY A 378 25.44 -2.48 -3.92
N ARG A 379 25.25 -1.21 -4.29
CA ARG A 379 25.37 -0.77 -5.70
C ARG A 379 26.83 -0.52 -6.05
N ARG A 380 27.42 -1.34 -6.94
CA ARG A 380 28.78 -1.15 -7.49
C ARG A 380 28.72 -0.62 -8.93
N PRO A 381 29.03 0.67 -9.19
CA PRO A 381 29.04 1.24 -10.54
C PRO A 381 30.10 0.62 -11.45
N GLU A 382 29.87 0.70 -12.77
CA GLU A 382 30.68 0.01 -13.79
C GLU A 382 32.20 0.17 -13.63
N PRO A 383 32.78 1.38 -13.45
CA PRO A 383 34.24 1.53 -13.37
C PRO A 383 34.88 0.70 -12.24
N PHE A 384 34.11 0.39 -11.20
CA PHE A 384 34.60 -0.26 -9.99
C PHE A 384 34.22 -1.75 -9.89
N ARG A 385 33.39 -2.26 -10.81
CA ARG A 385 32.77 -3.58 -10.66
C ARG A 385 33.78 -4.73 -10.76
N SER A 386 34.81 -4.58 -11.59
CA SER A 386 35.85 -5.59 -11.83
C SER A 386 37.06 -5.48 -10.88
N LEU A 387 37.13 -4.44 -10.05
CA LEU A 387 38.24 -4.25 -9.13
C LEU A 387 38.18 -5.23 -7.96
N PRO A 388 39.34 -5.70 -7.45
CA PRO A 388 39.39 -6.65 -6.34
C PRO A 388 38.91 -6.01 -5.03
N PRO A 389 38.28 -6.78 -4.10
CA PRO A 389 37.80 -6.26 -2.81
C PRO A 389 38.86 -5.57 -1.94
N ALA A 390 40.14 -5.92 -2.12
CA ALA A 390 41.27 -5.27 -1.43
C ALA A 390 41.40 -3.78 -1.80
N LEU A 391 40.98 -3.40 -3.00
CA LEU A 391 41.12 -2.06 -3.57
C LEU A 391 39.81 -1.27 -3.60
N VAL A 392 38.67 -1.97 -3.56
CA VAL A 392 37.36 -1.34 -3.52
C VAL A 392 36.40 -2.07 -2.59
N SER A 393 35.70 -1.32 -1.76
CA SER A 393 34.65 -1.84 -0.88
C SER A 393 33.40 -0.97 -0.95
N HIS A 394 32.23 -1.55 -0.79
CA HIS A 394 31.01 -0.78 -0.52
C HIS A 394 30.98 -0.37 0.95
N SER A 395 30.36 0.77 1.28
CA SER A 395 30.33 1.28 2.66
C SER A 395 29.70 0.31 3.69
N ALA A 396 28.89 -0.63 3.22
CA ALA A 396 28.27 -1.67 4.05
C ALA A 396 29.18 -2.88 4.35
N GLU A 397 30.34 -2.97 3.69
CA GLU A 397 31.28 -4.09 3.81
C GLU A 397 32.43 -3.78 4.77
N VAL A 398 32.52 -2.54 5.25
CA VAL A 398 33.62 -2.06 6.09
C VAL A 398 33.08 -1.30 7.30
N PRO A 399 32.76 -2.00 8.40
CA PRO A 399 32.30 -1.37 9.64
C PRO A 399 33.41 -0.56 10.33
N ASP A 400 34.61 -1.13 10.40
CA ASP A 400 35.78 -0.48 10.98
C ASP A 400 36.54 0.28 9.89
N LEU A 401 36.35 1.60 9.86
CA LEU A 401 37.04 2.50 8.93
C LEU A 401 38.45 2.88 9.41
N SER A 402 38.81 2.60 10.67
CA SER A 402 40.13 2.93 11.21
C SER A 402 41.26 2.12 10.57
N ARG A 403 40.95 0.97 9.97
CA ARG A 403 41.87 0.16 9.17
C ARG A 403 42.48 0.90 7.97
N PHE A 404 41.93 2.04 7.59
CA PHE A 404 42.43 2.90 6.53
C PHE A 404 43.23 4.11 7.03
N ALA A 405 43.57 4.16 8.32
CA ALA A 405 44.48 5.17 8.87
C ALA A 405 45.76 5.27 8.01
N GLU A 406 46.21 6.50 7.77
CA GLU A 406 47.40 6.83 6.97
C GLU A 406 47.31 6.42 5.47
N ARG A 407 46.16 5.92 5.01
CA ARG A 407 45.94 5.59 3.60
C ARG A 407 45.20 6.71 2.88
N ARG A 408 45.43 6.80 1.56
CA ARG A 408 44.72 7.70 0.68
C ARG A 408 43.47 7.04 0.11
N VAL A 409 42.28 7.51 0.51
CA VAL A 409 40.99 6.89 0.20
C VAL A 409 40.09 7.81 -0.61
N LEU A 410 39.59 7.30 -1.74
CA LEU A 410 38.53 7.97 -2.49
C LEU A 410 37.16 7.47 -2.01
N VAL A 411 36.32 8.37 -1.52
CA VAL A 411 34.92 8.09 -1.23
C VAL A 411 34.05 8.51 -2.41
N VAL A 412 33.29 7.59 -2.98
CA VAL A 412 32.42 7.86 -4.14
C VAL A 412 30.97 8.03 -3.68
N GLY A 413 30.43 9.24 -3.82
CA GLY A 413 29.03 9.56 -3.55
C GLY A 413 28.80 10.83 -2.74
N GLY A 414 27.66 11.49 -2.96
CA GLY A 414 27.24 12.71 -2.22
C GLY A 414 26.03 12.51 -1.30
N GLY A 415 25.71 11.26 -0.94
CA GLY A 415 24.63 10.93 -0.01
C GLY A 415 25.13 10.83 1.43
N GLN A 416 24.20 10.71 2.39
CA GLN A 416 24.52 10.59 3.82
C GLN A 416 25.63 9.57 4.11
N SER A 417 25.49 8.30 3.65
CA SER A 417 26.48 7.25 3.96
C SER A 417 27.88 7.58 3.43
N ALA A 418 27.98 8.18 2.25
CA ALA A 418 29.27 8.59 1.68
C ALA A 418 29.92 9.70 2.51
N LEU A 419 29.18 10.79 2.75
CA LEU A 419 29.67 11.96 3.49
C LEU A 419 30.03 11.61 4.94
N GLU A 420 29.29 10.71 5.56
CA GLU A 420 29.58 10.25 6.91
C GLU A 420 30.76 9.29 6.97
N SER A 421 30.90 8.39 6.00
CA SER A 421 32.10 7.53 5.92
C SER A 421 33.35 8.37 5.68
N ALA A 422 33.26 9.43 4.87
CA ALA A 422 34.37 10.36 4.65
C ALA A 422 34.79 11.09 5.93
N ALA A 423 33.82 11.55 6.74
CA ALA A 423 34.09 12.15 8.05
C ALA A 423 34.78 11.15 8.99
N LEU A 424 34.26 9.92 9.09
CA LEU A 424 34.83 8.89 9.98
C LEU A 424 36.23 8.45 9.54
N LEU A 425 36.47 8.31 8.22
CA LEU A 425 37.80 8.04 7.67
C LEU A 425 38.79 9.16 8.02
N HIS A 426 38.37 10.42 7.85
CA HIS A 426 39.19 11.58 8.15
C HIS A 426 39.54 11.66 9.65
N GLU A 427 38.54 11.47 10.52
CA GLU A 427 38.73 11.43 11.98
C GLU A 427 39.63 10.27 12.43
N ALA A 428 39.67 9.18 11.67
CA ALA A 428 40.57 8.05 11.90
C ALA A 428 41.99 8.24 11.31
N GLY A 429 42.28 9.39 10.69
CA GLY A 429 43.61 9.72 10.17
C GLY A 429 43.89 9.24 8.74
N ALA A 430 42.87 8.93 7.95
CA ALA A 430 43.04 8.69 6.51
C ALA A 430 43.14 10.01 5.73
N ASP A 431 43.87 10.00 4.59
CA ASP A 431 43.83 11.08 3.59
C ASP A 431 42.63 10.85 2.67
N VAL A 432 41.59 11.66 2.80
CA VAL A 432 40.27 11.40 2.20
C VAL A 432 39.94 12.40 1.12
N GLU A 433 39.48 11.93 -0.03
CA GLU A 433 38.82 12.75 -1.05
C GLU A 433 37.42 12.23 -1.32
N VAL A 434 36.44 13.11 -1.57
CA VAL A 434 35.07 12.70 -1.94
C VAL A 434 34.76 13.08 -3.38
N ALA A 435 34.45 12.10 -4.23
CA ALA A 435 33.96 12.34 -5.59
C ALA A 435 32.43 12.37 -5.65
N ILE A 436 31.88 13.51 -6.08
CA ILE A 436 30.45 13.82 -6.06
C ILE A 436 29.99 14.24 -7.46
N ARG A 437 29.13 13.44 -8.09
CA ARG A 437 28.56 13.75 -9.42
C ARG A 437 27.68 15.00 -9.49
N ALA A 438 27.30 15.59 -8.36
CA ALA A 438 26.36 16.70 -8.29
C ALA A 438 27.11 18.03 -8.17
N ARG A 439 26.51 19.10 -8.70
CA ARG A 439 27.02 20.49 -8.62
C ARG A 439 27.11 21.04 -7.21
N GLU A 440 26.22 20.60 -6.33
CA GLU A 440 26.17 21.04 -4.94
C GLU A 440 25.74 19.89 -4.02
N ILE A 441 26.21 19.90 -2.77
CA ILE A 441 25.71 19.01 -1.73
C ILE A 441 24.45 19.62 -1.15
N LYS A 442 23.37 18.83 -1.15
CA LYS A 442 22.16 19.20 -0.45
C LYS A 442 22.28 18.85 1.03
N TRP A 443 22.12 19.84 1.89
CA TRP A 443 22.18 19.67 3.34
C TRP A 443 20.79 19.68 3.97
N LEU A 444 20.53 18.74 4.89
CA LEU A 444 19.31 18.69 5.68
C LEU A 444 19.36 19.73 6.79
N SER A 445 18.23 20.40 7.07
CA SER A 445 18.17 21.42 8.12
C SER A 445 18.41 20.81 9.52
N PRO A 446 19.17 21.49 10.39
CA PRO A 446 19.34 21.09 11.78
C PRO A 446 18.00 20.92 12.51
N GLU A 447 17.99 20.09 13.54
CA GLU A 447 16.88 20.03 14.47
C GLU A 447 16.77 21.36 15.24
N GLY A 448 15.54 21.89 15.39
CA GLY A 448 15.30 23.19 16.04
C GLY A 448 15.54 24.44 15.18
N ALA A 449 15.92 24.31 13.90
CA ALA A 449 16.10 25.46 13.03
C ALA A 449 14.82 26.32 12.93
N PRO A 450 14.90 27.66 13.09
CA PRO A 450 13.72 28.53 13.11
C PRO A 450 12.94 28.42 11.79
N ARG A 451 11.62 28.30 11.91
CA ARG A 451 10.73 28.24 10.74
C ARG A 451 10.80 29.56 9.99
N ARG A 452 11.04 29.50 8.67
CA ARG A 452 10.89 30.69 7.83
C ARG A 452 9.46 31.24 7.98
N PRO A 453 9.27 32.53 8.29
CA PRO A 453 7.94 33.12 8.42
C PRO A 453 7.17 33.02 7.10
N GLY A 454 5.88 32.64 7.16
CA GLY A 454 4.99 32.55 5.99
C GLY A 454 3.80 31.61 6.20
N ILE A 455 2.84 31.58 5.25
CA ILE A 455 1.62 30.74 5.32
C ILE A 455 1.92 29.26 5.63
N ARG A 456 3.04 28.73 5.13
CA ARG A 456 3.46 27.34 5.35
C ARG A 456 3.90 27.04 6.79
N SER A 457 4.31 28.03 7.59
CA SER A 457 4.71 27.81 8.98
C SER A 457 3.53 27.50 9.92
N ARG A 458 2.30 27.79 9.47
CA ARG A 458 1.03 27.52 10.15
C ARG A 458 0.41 26.16 9.80
N LEU A 459 0.93 25.47 8.78
CA LEU A 459 0.44 24.14 8.39
C LEU A 459 1.13 23.03 9.21
N PRO A 460 0.45 21.91 9.48
CA PRO A 460 1.05 20.78 10.18
C PRO A 460 2.21 20.20 9.37
N LEU A 461 3.33 19.95 10.07
CA LEU A 461 4.50 19.32 9.46
C LEU A 461 4.15 17.88 9.06
N PRO A 462 4.80 17.35 8.00
CA PRO A 462 4.75 15.93 7.77
C PRO A 462 5.27 15.21 9.02
N PRO A 463 4.62 14.11 9.41
CA PRO A 463 4.86 13.41 10.68
C PRO A 463 6.07 12.48 10.63
N THR A 464 6.77 12.43 9.50
CA THR A 464 7.98 11.63 9.31
C THR A 464 9.09 12.55 8.81
N ASP A 465 10.34 12.18 9.06
CA ASP A 465 11.52 12.94 8.60
C ASP A 465 11.94 12.58 7.15
N VAL A 466 11.07 11.89 6.41
CA VAL A 466 11.32 11.46 5.03
C VAL A 466 10.69 12.46 4.07
N GLY A 467 11.51 13.17 3.28
CA GLY A 467 11.04 14.14 2.29
C GLY A 467 10.96 15.58 2.80
N GLY A 468 10.59 16.50 1.90
CA GLY A 468 10.31 17.90 2.23
C GLY A 468 8.85 18.09 2.66
N PHE A 469 8.39 19.32 2.87
CA PHE A 469 7.03 19.58 3.37
C PHE A 469 5.92 18.85 2.58
N ALA A 470 5.84 19.06 1.26
CA ALA A 470 4.81 18.42 0.43
C ALA A 470 5.09 16.92 0.17
N THR A 471 6.35 16.56 -0.08
CA THR A 471 6.72 15.18 -0.38
C THR A 471 6.73 14.27 0.86
N GLY A 472 6.86 14.85 2.06
CA GLY A 472 6.79 14.13 3.33
C GLY A 472 5.39 13.65 3.66
N TRP A 473 4.35 14.41 3.32
CA TRP A 473 2.97 13.92 3.41
C TRP A 473 2.71 12.76 2.44
N THR A 474 3.25 12.82 1.22
CA THR A 474 3.15 11.68 0.29
C THR A 474 3.94 10.46 0.76
N ALA A 475 5.11 10.65 1.37
CA ALA A 475 5.90 9.56 1.94
C ALA A 475 5.23 8.94 3.17
N ALA A 476 4.51 9.74 3.95
CA ALA A 476 3.79 9.31 5.15
C ALA A 476 2.44 8.63 4.86
N LEU A 477 2.03 8.56 3.59
CA LEU A 477 0.80 7.89 3.11
C LEU A 477 1.12 6.81 2.06
N PRO A 478 1.65 5.64 2.47
CA PRO A 478 2.01 4.56 1.54
C PRO A 478 0.88 4.08 0.62
N ASP A 479 -0.36 4.07 1.11
CA ASP A 479 -1.53 3.71 0.29
C ASP A 479 -1.75 4.69 -0.87
N LEU A 480 -1.57 5.99 -0.61
CA LEU A 480 -1.65 7.03 -1.64
C LEU A 480 -0.48 6.92 -2.62
N PHE A 481 0.73 6.63 -2.12
CA PHE A 481 1.89 6.39 -2.96
C PHE A 481 1.66 5.21 -3.92
N ARG A 482 0.97 4.14 -3.47
CA ARG A 482 0.65 2.99 -4.31
C ARG A 482 -0.19 3.36 -5.54
N LEU A 483 -1.04 4.39 -5.41
CA LEU A 483 -1.89 4.92 -6.48
C LEU A 483 -1.15 5.87 -7.45
N VAL A 484 0.08 6.30 -7.12
CA VAL A 484 0.89 7.14 -8.00
C VAL A 484 1.16 6.37 -9.31
N PRO A 485 0.91 6.98 -10.49
CA PRO A 485 1.18 6.35 -11.78
C PRO A 485 2.63 5.87 -11.89
N ARG A 486 2.84 4.66 -12.45
CA ARG A 486 4.16 4.00 -12.51
C ARG A 486 5.30 4.90 -13.02
N PRO A 487 5.14 5.66 -14.13
CA PRO A 487 6.23 6.52 -14.63
C PRO A 487 6.62 7.66 -13.68
N LEU A 488 5.72 8.05 -12.77
CA LEU A 488 5.93 9.13 -11.82
C LEU A 488 6.55 8.64 -10.51
N LYS A 489 6.45 7.35 -10.18
CA LYS A 489 6.97 6.79 -8.92
C LYS A 489 8.47 7.06 -8.72
N PRO A 490 9.36 6.90 -9.72
CA PRO A 490 10.77 7.24 -9.56
C PRO A 490 10.98 8.73 -9.29
N VAL A 491 10.22 9.61 -9.95
CA VAL A 491 10.33 11.07 -9.78
C VAL A 491 9.88 11.49 -8.38
N VAL A 492 8.74 10.98 -7.92
CA VAL A 492 8.22 11.26 -6.57
C VAL A 492 9.18 10.70 -5.51
N SER A 493 9.60 9.44 -5.66
CA SER A 493 10.56 8.82 -4.74
C SER A 493 11.86 9.61 -4.68
N TYR A 494 12.43 9.96 -5.83
CA TYR A 494 13.63 10.78 -5.90
C TYR A 494 13.43 12.10 -5.15
N ARG A 495 12.30 12.81 -5.34
CA ARG A 495 12.02 14.04 -4.60
C ARG A 495 11.88 13.86 -3.08
N CYS A 496 11.50 12.69 -2.59
CA CYS A 496 11.47 12.38 -1.15
C CYS A 496 12.87 12.06 -0.60
N ILE A 497 13.66 11.28 -1.33
CA ILE A 497 14.93 10.71 -0.85
C ILE A 497 16.12 11.10 -1.73
N ARG A 498 16.19 12.37 -2.14
CA ARG A 498 17.37 12.89 -2.85
C ARG A 498 18.62 12.67 -1.97
N PRO A 499 19.79 12.38 -2.59
CA PRO A 499 21.06 12.40 -1.87
C PRO A 499 21.19 13.72 -1.12
N ALA A 500 21.42 13.61 0.19
CA ALA A 500 21.59 14.74 1.07
C ALA A 500 22.40 14.30 2.29
N GLY A 501 23.23 15.20 2.81
CA GLY A 501 23.96 15.05 4.06
C GLY A 501 23.26 15.77 5.20
N SER A 502 23.39 15.24 6.41
CA SER A 502 22.93 15.93 7.62
C SER A 502 23.82 17.12 7.94
N ALA A 503 23.24 18.24 8.40
CA ALA A 503 24.01 19.48 8.62
C ALA A 503 25.19 19.33 9.60
N TRP A 504 25.10 18.41 10.57
CA TRP A 504 26.17 18.14 11.54
C TRP A 504 27.41 17.47 10.93
N LEU A 505 27.36 17.01 9.68
CA LEU A 505 28.54 16.52 8.97
C LEU A 505 29.42 17.64 8.42
N ARG A 506 28.90 18.85 8.22
CA ARG A 506 29.66 19.97 7.67
C ARG A 506 30.95 20.27 8.44
N PRO A 507 30.93 20.47 9.78
CA PRO A 507 32.16 20.68 10.54
C PRO A 507 33.07 19.45 10.57
N ARG A 508 32.52 18.24 10.49
CA ARG A 508 33.30 16.98 10.48
C ARG A 508 34.01 16.69 9.15
N LEU A 509 33.67 17.45 8.11
CA LEU A 509 34.27 17.37 6.77
C LEU A 509 35.17 18.59 6.49
N GLU A 510 35.43 19.43 7.48
CA GLU A 510 36.37 20.52 7.34
C GLU A 510 37.77 19.96 7.05
N GLY A 511 38.43 20.47 6.00
CA GLY A 511 39.71 19.94 5.53
C GLY A 511 39.63 18.75 4.57
N VAL A 512 38.46 18.14 4.37
CA VAL A 512 38.27 17.04 3.38
C VAL A 512 37.95 17.62 2.00
N PRO A 513 38.76 17.37 0.96
CA PRO A 513 38.44 17.79 -0.41
C PRO A 513 37.14 17.16 -0.94
N LEU A 514 36.20 18.02 -1.34
CA LEU A 514 34.91 17.64 -1.92
C LEU A 514 34.91 17.95 -3.43
N GLY A 515 35.20 16.93 -4.23
CA GLY A 515 35.21 17.00 -5.69
C GLY A 515 33.79 17.04 -6.27
N MET A 516 33.31 18.24 -6.59
CA MET A 516 32.00 18.44 -7.22
C MET A 516 32.09 18.21 -8.73
N GLU A 517 31.03 17.66 -9.31
CA GLU A 517 31.01 17.18 -10.71
C GLU A 517 32.13 16.17 -11.04
N ALA A 518 32.77 15.59 -10.02
CA ALA A 518 33.78 14.54 -10.18
C ALA A 518 33.10 13.19 -10.42
N VAL A 519 33.19 12.71 -11.66
CA VAL A 519 32.62 11.43 -12.10
C VAL A 519 33.73 10.52 -12.55
N ALA A 520 33.95 9.40 -11.84
CA ALA A 520 34.85 8.35 -12.31
C ALA A 520 34.27 7.69 -13.56
N VAL A 521 35.03 7.71 -14.65
CA VAL A 521 34.70 7.07 -15.94
C VAL A 521 35.55 5.83 -16.19
N GLY A 522 36.68 5.69 -15.49
CA GLY A 522 37.52 4.50 -15.50
C GLY A 522 38.20 4.31 -14.14
N ALA A 523 38.46 3.06 -13.78
CA ALA A 523 39.31 2.72 -12.65
C ALA A 523 40.13 1.47 -12.97
N GLN A 524 41.41 1.48 -12.62
CA GLN A 524 42.34 0.37 -12.90
C GLN A 524 43.19 0.10 -11.67
N ALA A 525 43.37 -1.18 -11.35
CA ALA A 525 44.33 -1.58 -10.32
C ALA A 525 45.76 -1.34 -10.83
N SER A 526 46.58 -0.70 -10.01
CA SER A 526 47.98 -0.42 -10.33
C SER A 526 48.82 -0.54 -9.06
N ASN A 527 49.72 -1.53 -9.02
CA ASN A 527 50.71 -1.73 -7.95
C ASN A 527 50.17 -1.64 -6.50
N GLY A 528 48.99 -2.21 -6.24
CA GLY A 528 48.36 -2.18 -4.91
C GLY A 528 47.55 -0.93 -4.60
N SER A 529 47.40 -0.03 -5.57
CA SER A 529 46.55 1.16 -5.54
C SER A 529 45.53 1.11 -6.69
N VAL A 530 44.66 2.12 -6.77
CA VAL A 530 43.68 2.32 -7.84
C VAL A 530 43.95 3.64 -8.54
N LEU A 531 44.20 3.58 -9.84
CA LEU A 531 44.19 4.74 -10.72
C LEU A 531 42.75 5.03 -11.14
N ILE A 532 42.29 6.26 -10.91
CA ILE A 532 40.95 6.75 -11.22
C ILE A 532 41.02 7.78 -12.32
N ASN A 533 40.27 7.54 -13.39
CA ASN A 533 40.10 8.47 -14.50
C ASN A 533 38.78 9.20 -14.31
N LEU A 534 38.84 10.52 -14.13
CA LEU A 534 37.66 11.37 -13.98
C LEU A 534 37.19 11.90 -15.34
N ALA A 535 35.90 12.25 -15.43
CA ALA A 535 35.28 12.76 -16.65
C ALA A 535 35.86 14.09 -17.15
N ASP A 536 36.57 14.83 -16.29
CA ASP A 536 37.30 16.05 -16.64
C ASP A 536 38.67 15.77 -17.28
N GLY A 537 39.04 14.49 -17.43
CA GLY A 537 40.33 14.05 -17.98
C GLY A 537 41.45 13.96 -16.94
N SER A 538 41.20 14.32 -15.68
CA SER A 538 42.20 14.18 -14.62
C SER A 538 42.34 12.74 -14.15
N GLU A 539 43.59 12.37 -13.82
CA GLU A 539 43.93 11.07 -13.27
C GLU A 539 44.38 11.23 -11.82
N ARG A 540 43.91 10.34 -10.93
CA ARG A 540 44.25 10.36 -9.51
C ARG A 540 44.49 8.96 -8.99
N VAL A 541 45.47 8.79 -8.11
CA VAL A 541 45.81 7.50 -7.49
C VAL A 541 45.37 7.49 -6.03
N PHE A 542 44.75 6.39 -5.61
CA PHE A 542 44.28 6.13 -4.24
C PHE A 542 44.64 4.72 -3.80
N ASP A 543 44.88 4.49 -2.52
CA ASP A 543 45.12 3.16 -1.98
C ASP A 543 43.83 2.33 -1.89
N HIS A 544 42.68 3.00 -1.73
CA HIS A 544 41.39 2.33 -1.68
C HIS A 544 40.26 3.24 -2.20
N VAL A 545 39.19 2.61 -2.70
CA VAL A 545 37.94 3.27 -3.07
C VAL A 545 36.81 2.78 -2.17
N LEU A 546 36.17 3.68 -1.43
CA LEU A 546 34.98 3.39 -0.65
C LEU A 546 33.72 3.86 -1.38
N LEU A 547 32.87 2.92 -1.76
CA LEU A 547 31.64 3.19 -2.51
C LEU A 547 30.48 3.51 -1.56
N GLY A 548 30.16 4.79 -1.40
CA GLY A 548 28.95 5.30 -0.76
C GLY A 548 27.80 5.47 -1.74
N THR A 549 27.66 4.53 -2.68
CA THR A 549 26.85 4.62 -3.90
C THR A 549 25.42 4.11 -3.76
N GLY A 550 25.02 3.74 -2.54
CA GLY A 550 23.67 3.32 -2.20
C GLY A 550 23.37 1.88 -2.60
N TYR A 551 22.08 1.57 -2.75
CA TYR A 551 21.62 0.20 -2.94
C TYR A 551 20.74 0.05 -4.18
N GLU A 552 20.94 -1.05 -4.90
CA GLU A 552 20.18 -1.48 -6.06
C GLU A 552 19.47 -2.80 -5.74
N ILE A 553 18.18 -2.68 -5.43
CA ILE A 553 17.39 -3.82 -4.92
C ILE A 553 17.09 -4.78 -6.06
N ASP A 554 17.45 -6.06 -5.90
CA ASP A 554 16.93 -7.17 -6.68
C ASP A 554 16.60 -8.34 -5.75
N VAL A 555 15.33 -8.52 -5.39
CA VAL A 555 14.97 -9.57 -4.40
C VAL A 555 15.32 -10.98 -4.86
N ARG A 556 15.56 -11.21 -6.14
CA ARG A 556 15.98 -12.52 -6.66
C ARG A 556 17.44 -12.83 -6.32
N SER A 557 18.22 -11.84 -5.88
CA SER A 557 19.60 -12.05 -5.42
C SER A 557 19.70 -12.48 -3.96
N TYR A 558 18.58 -12.59 -3.23
CA TYR A 558 18.59 -13.18 -1.91
C TYR A 558 19.09 -14.64 -1.98
N PRO A 559 20.18 -14.99 -1.29
CA PRO A 559 20.81 -16.31 -1.44
C PRO A 559 19.96 -17.44 -0.88
N PHE A 560 19.05 -17.12 0.05
CA PHE A 560 18.15 -18.10 0.66
C PHE A 560 16.91 -18.38 -0.19
N LEU A 561 16.62 -17.64 -1.26
CA LEU A 561 15.50 -18.00 -2.13
C LEU A 561 15.95 -19.13 -3.07
N SER A 562 15.19 -20.23 -3.09
CA SER A 562 15.41 -21.25 -4.12
C SER A 562 15.29 -20.63 -5.53
N PRO A 563 16.08 -21.11 -6.52
CA PRO A 563 15.99 -20.59 -7.88
C PRO A 563 14.57 -20.66 -8.47
N GLU A 564 13.82 -21.69 -8.11
CA GLU A 564 12.44 -21.85 -8.53
C GLU A 564 11.51 -20.80 -7.91
N LEU A 565 11.59 -20.59 -6.58
CA LEU A 565 10.81 -19.54 -5.93
C LEU A 565 11.18 -18.15 -6.45
N ALA A 566 12.46 -17.88 -6.67
CA ALA A 566 12.94 -16.60 -7.20
C ALA A 566 12.35 -16.29 -8.59
N ARG A 567 12.18 -17.31 -9.45
CA ARG A 567 11.55 -17.16 -10.78
C ARG A 567 10.05 -16.90 -10.71
N GLN A 568 9.35 -17.38 -9.68
CA GLN A 568 7.91 -17.16 -9.50
C GLN A 568 7.56 -15.76 -8.98
N ILE A 569 8.55 -14.99 -8.51
CA ILE A 569 8.34 -13.64 -8.01
C ILE A 569 8.33 -12.65 -9.18
N ASP A 570 7.19 -12.00 -9.38
CA ASP A 570 7.05 -10.90 -10.33
C ASP A 570 7.85 -9.70 -9.82
N VAL A 571 8.81 -9.24 -10.61
CA VAL A 571 9.65 -8.08 -10.28
C VAL A 571 9.52 -6.95 -11.28
N GLU A 572 9.76 -5.72 -10.82
CA GLU A 572 9.91 -4.52 -11.63
C GLU A 572 11.20 -3.80 -11.20
N GLY A 573 12.22 -3.81 -12.07
CA GLY A 573 13.54 -3.24 -11.75
C GLY A 573 14.17 -3.84 -10.48
N GLY A 574 13.98 -5.16 -10.28
CA GLY A 574 14.46 -5.91 -9.12
C GLY A 574 13.57 -5.83 -7.85
N TYR A 575 12.60 -4.91 -7.80
CA TYR A 575 11.65 -4.84 -6.69
C TYR A 575 10.46 -5.78 -6.93
N PRO A 576 9.96 -6.53 -5.93
CA PRO A 576 8.79 -7.38 -6.07
C PRO A 576 7.53 -6.53 -6.30
N ARG A 577 6.64 -7.01 -7.16
CA ARG A 577 5.28 -6.45 -7.30
C ARG A 577 4.46 -6.84 -6.08
N LEU A 578 4.20 -5.88 -5.20
CA LEU A 578 3.49 -6.15 -3.95
C LEU A 578 2.02 -5.71 -4.02
N ARG A 579 1.17 -6.51 -3.39
CA ARG A 579 -0.25 -6.26 -3.14
C ARG A 579 -0.43 -5.75 -1.70
N ALA A 580 -1.69 -5.52 -1.33
CA ALA A 580 -2.10 -5.20 0.04
C ALA A 580 -1.44 -6.14 1.07
N GLY A 581 -0.86 -5.57 2.13
CA GLY A 581 -0.17 -6.35 3.17
C GLY A 581 1.16 -6.93 2.74
N PHE A 582 1.83 -6.29 1.77
CA PHE A 582 3.18 -6.62 1.34
C PHE A 582 3.32 -8.01 0.71
N GLU A 583 2.21 -8.62 0.30
CA GLU A 583 2.20 -9.94 -0.35
C GLU A 583 2.68 -9.82 -1.80
N SER A 584 3.58 -10.70 -2.22
CA SER A 584 4.12 -10.76 -3.58
C SER A 584 3.15 -11.42 -4.57
N SER A 585 3.61 -11.70 -5.81
CA SER A 585 2.89 -12.55 -6.75
C SER A 585 2.74 -13.99 -6.24
N VAL A 586 3.65 -14.43 -5.37
CA VAL A 586 3.58 -15.73 -4.69
C VAL A 586 2.67 -15.60 -3.45
N PRO A 587 1.51 -16.27 -3.42
CA PRO A 587 0.58 -16.21 -2.29
C PRO A 587 1.26 -16.63 -0.98
N GLY A 588 1.05 -15.86 0.09
CA GLY A 588 1.67 -16.16 1.40
C GLY A 588 3.13 -15.72 1.57
N LEU A 589 3.79 -15.25 0.51
CA LEU A 589 5.14 -14.67 0.59
C LEU A 589 5.06 -13.14 0.64
N HIS A 590 5.59 -12.54 1.69
CA HIS A 590 5.55 -11.10 1.94
C HIS A 590 6.95 -10.49 1.97
N PHE A 591 7.14 -9.26 1.50
CA PHE A 591 8.43 -8.54 1.54
C PHE A 591 8.31 -7.20 2.26
N LEU A 592 9.08 -7.00 3.30
CA LEU A 592 9.10 -5.76 4.10
C LEU A 592 10.42 -5.00 3.92
N GLY A 593 10.44 -3.73 4.34
CA GLY A 593 11.63 -2.88 4.26
C GLY A 593 11.93 -2.40 2.84
N ALA A 594 13.21 -2.20 2.52
CA ALA A 594 13.64 -1.62 1.24
C ALA A 594 13.08 -2.32 -0.01
N PRO A 595 12.93 -3.66 -0.06
CA PRO A 595 12.21 -4.36 -1.14
C PRO A 595 10.81 -3.83 -1.43
N ALA A 596 10.11 -3.28 -0.44
CA ALA A 596 8.75 -2.77 -0.61
C ALA A 596 8.69 -1.33 -1.15
N ALA A 597 9.82 -0.64 -1.27
CA ALA A 597 9.86 0.80 -1.52
C ALA A 597 9.29 1.23 -2.88
N LEU A 598 9.39 0.39 -3.91
CA LEU A 598 8.79 0.71 -5.22
C LEU A 598 7.25 0.68 -5.17
N THR A 599 6.67 -0.18 -4.33
CA THR A 599 5.21 -0.30 -4.21
C THR A 599 4.64 0.69 -3.20
N PHE A 600 5.22 0.72 -2.00
CA PHE A 600 4.70 1.45 -0.83
C PHE A 600 5.44 2.76 -0.53
N GLY A 601 6.42 3.10 -1.36
CA GLY A 601 7.08 4.38 -1.32
C GLY A 601 8.34 4.43 -0.47
N PRO A 602 9.02 5.59 -0.49
CA PRO A 602 10.39 5.74 0.01
C PRO A 602 10.52 5.54 1.52
N ILE A 603 9.43 5.68 2.27
CA ILE A 603 9.42 5.46 3.71
C ILE A 603 9.79 4.03 4.10
N MET A 604 9.61 3.06 3.19
CA MET A 604 10.00 1.67 3.42
C MET A 604 11.51 1.46 3.56
N ARG A 605 12.32 2.49 3.28
CA ARG A 605 13.78 2.48 3.48
C ARG A 605 14.21 3.00 4.85
N PHE A 606 13.26 3.33 5.73
CA PHE A 606 13.51 3.93 7.05
C PHE A 606 12.77 3.18 8.14
N VAL A 607 13.30 3.20 9.37
CA VAL A 607 12.70 2.51 10.53
C VAL A 607 11.26 2.95 10.79
N VAL A 608 10.93 4.23 10.63
CA VAL A 608 9.55 4.75 10.75
C VAL A 608 8.53 4.04 9.86
N GLY A 609 8.96 3.45 8.73
CA GLY A 609 8.04 2.70 7.86
C GLY A 609 7.47 1.43 8.51
N THR A 610 8.03 0.96 9.63
CA THR A 610 7.49 -0.15 10.42
C THR A 610 6.07 0.11 10.93
N TRP A 611 5.73 1.36 11.26
CA TRP A 611 4.38 1.77 11.73
C TRP A 611 3.27 1.53 10.71
N TYR A 612 3.62 1.54 9.42
CA TYR A 612 2.71 1.13 8.37
C TYR A 612 2.82 -0.37 8.08
N ALA A 613 4.05 -0.89 7.96
CA ALA A 613 4.31 -2.22 7.43
C ALA A 613 3.80 -3.35 8.33
N ALA A 614 4.21 -3.34 9.61
CA ALA A 614 3.90 -4.40 10.57
C ALA A 614 2.39 -4.65 10.78
N PRO A 615 1.56 -3.63 11.01
CA PRO A 615 0.13 -3.86 11.17
C PRO A 615 -0.59 -4.13 9.84
N SER A 616 -0.02 -3.72 8.70
CA SER A 616 -0.59 -4.04 7.37
C SER A 616 -0.39 -5.51 7.00
N VAL A 617 0.82 -6.07 7.21
CA VAL A 617 1.06 -7.50 7.00
C VAL A 617 0.20 -8.33 7.96
N THR A 618 0.09 -7.92 9.24
CA THR A 618 -0.75 -8.58 10.25
C THR A 618 -2.21 -8.66 9.82
N ARG A 619 -2.79 -7.56 9.32
CA ARG A 619 -4.17 -7.58 8.79
C ARG A 619 -4.34 -8.55 7.63
N ARG A 620 -3.37 -8.58 6.71
CA ARG A 620 -3.42 -9.47 5.54
C ARG A 620 -3.35 -10.95 5.95
N VAL A 621 -2.46 -11.29 6.89
CA VAL A 621 -2.34 -12.64 7.46
C VAL A 621 -3.66 -13.09 8.11
N LEU A 622 -4.32 -12.19 8.85
CA LEU A 622 -5.61 -12.48 9.50
C LEU A 622 -6.82 -12.46 8.55
N GLY A 623 -6.62 -12.23 7.24
CA GLY A 623 -7.72 -12.05 6.28
C GLY A 623 -8.60 -10.83 6.59
N ARG A 624 -8.11 -9.88 7.39
CA ARG A 624 -8.85 -8.66 7.77
C ARG A 624 -8.79 -7.63 6.65
N TRP A 625 -9.85 -6.85 6.54
CA TRP A 625 -9.91 -5.73 5.60
C TRP A 625 -8.81 -4.70 5.91
N GLN A 626 -8.17 -4.20 4.85
CA GLN A 626 -7.22 -3.08 4.93
C GLN A 626 -7.94 -1.78 4.62
N PRO A 627 -7.83 -0.76 5.49
CA PRO A 627 -8.40 0.54 5.21
C PRO A 627 -7.81 1.14 3.93
N PRO A 628 -8.59 1.96 3.18
CA PRO A 628 -8.14 2.53 1.92
C PRO A 628 -7.00 3.52 2.09
N LEU A 629 -6.89 4.13 3.28
CA LEU A 629 -5.85 5.08 3.63
C LEU A 629 -5.40 4.81 5.06
N ARG A 630 -4.09 4.61 5.21
CA ARG A 630 -3.42 4.60 6.50
C ARG A 630 -2.13 5.42 6.45
N THR A 631 -1.87 6.08 7.57
CA THR A 631 -0.64 6.82 7.85
C THR A 631 0.46 5.92 8.37
N ALA A 632 1.71 6.28 8.08
CA ALA A 632 2.89 5.57 8.58
C ALA A 632 3.33 6.01 10.00
N PHE A 633 2.40 6.47 10.83
CA PHE A 633 2.62 7.03 12.16
C PHE A 633 1.30 6.99 12.94
#